data_AF-A0A240EPZ3-F1
#
_entry.id   AF-A0A240EPZ3-F1
#
_cell.length_a   1.000
_cell.length_b   1.000
_cell.length_c   1.000
_cell.angle_alpha   90.00
_cell.angle_beta   90.00
_cell.angle_gamma   90.00
#
_symmetry.space_group_name_H-M   'P 1'
#
loop_
_entity.id
_entity.type
_entity.pdbx_description
1 polymer ?
#
loop_
_entity_poly.entity_id
_entity_poly.type
_entity_poly.pdbx_seq_one_letter_code
_entity_poly.pdbx_strand_id
1 'polypeptide(L)'
;MLAGAEKGLSDFLLGKASNLYEFEQHIYPLDVIASTSFDNLPTNINRYFLRATAMDIVGNSQGTYIYTKLPSFIVLGVVKCKQSREMRSSRVAISGGTMSPREYVFPDGFDVYIMDAANKISELYEQIPADQLAKIEKYVLDNPDKVLESKLFEAIAHDYDRFGRKSLR
;
A
#
# COMPACT_ATOMS: atom_id res chain seq x y z
N MET A 1 24.70 -8.07 -2.12
CA MET A 1 23.90 -6.84 -1.94
C MET A 1 22.69 -7.13 -1.03
N LEU A 2 21.79 -8.06 -1.38
CA LEU A 2 20.71 -8.51 -0.48
C LEU A 2 21.20 -9.04 0.87
N ALA A 3 22.27 -9.85 0.89
CA ALA A 3 22.89 -10.33 2.12
C ALA A 3 23.40 -9.19 3.04
N GLY A 4 23.71 -8.01 2.48
CA GLY A 4 24.10 -6.83 3.26
C GLY A 4 22.90 -6.20 3.97
N ALA A 5 21.78 -6.05 3.27
CA ALA A 5 20.54 -5.53 3.84
C ALA A 5 19.95 -6.49 4.89
N GLU A 6 19.98 -7.79 4.61
CA GLU A 6 19.55 -8.82 5.57
C GLU A 6 20.42 -8.80 6.83
N LYS A 7 21.75 -8.76 6.68
CA LYS A 7 22.67 -8.64 7.81
C LYS A 7 22.45 -7.34 8.59
N GLY A 8 22.26 -6.21 7.89
CA GLY A 8 21.99 -4.91 8.53
C GLY A 8 20.71 -4.93 9.36
N LEU A 9 19.62 -5.48 8.82
CA LEU A 9 18.38 -5.66 9.56
C LEU A 9 18.55 -6.61 10.75
N SER A 10 19.24 -7.74 10.56
CA SER A 10 19.52 -8.72 11.62
C SER A 10 20.34 -8.10 12.76
N ASP A 11 21.42 -7.38 12.43
CA ASP A 11 22.26 -6.70 13.41
C ASP A 11 21.46 -5.65 14.20
N PHE A 12 20.56 -4.91 13.55
CA PHE A 12 19.66 -3.97 14.23
C PHE A 12 18.65 -4.66 15.16
N LEU A 13 17.93 -5.67 14.67
CA LEU A 13 16.93 -6.40 15.45
C LEU A 13 17.54 -7.14 16.66
N LEU A 14 18.78 -7.61 16.54
CA LEU A 14 19.52 -8.29 17.60
C LEU A 14 20.28 -7.33 18.54
N GLY A 15 20.13 -6.01 18.35
CA GLY A 15 20.81 -5.00 19.17
C GLY A 15 22.33 -4.91 18.96
N LYS A 16 22.86 -5.53 17.90
CA LYS A 16 24.27 -5.43 17.50
C LYS A 16 24.58 -4.11 16.78
N ALA A 17 23.57 -3.50 16.18
CA ALA A 17 23.61 -2.16 15.62
C ALA A 17 22.53 -1.30 16.27
N SER A 18 22.86 -0.03 16.55
CA SER A 18 21.91 0.94 17.13
C SER A 18 21.00 1.59 16.10
N ASN A 19 21.25 1.34 14.80
CA ASN A 19 20.47 1.88 13.70
C ASN A 19 20.51 1.00 12.45
N LEU A 20 19.74 1.38 11.43
CA LEU A 20 19.66 0.71 10.13
C LEU A 20 20.62 1.30 9.06
N TYR A 21 21.35 2.38 9.38
CA TYR A 21 22.18 3.14 8.44
C TYR A 21 21.49 3.43 7.10
N GLU A 22 21.96 2.82 6.00
CA GLU A 22 21.43 2.97 4.64
C GLU A 22 20.16 2.13 4.37
N PHE A 23 19.85 1.17 5.25
CA PHE A 23 18.69 0.27 5.15
C PHE A 23 17.46 0.86 5.85
N GLU A 24 17.22 2.16 5.61
CA GLU A 24 16.14 2.94 6.21
C GLU A 24 14.76 2.29 6.01
N GLN A 25 13.85 2.50 6.97
CA GLN A 25 12.44 2.18 6.83
C GLN A 25 11.63 3.46 6.62
N HIS A 26 10.70 3.39 5.68
CA HIS A 26 9.80 4.48 5.34
C HIS A 26 8.35 4.04 5.51
N ILE A 27 7.52 4.90 6.08
CA ILE A 27 6.08 4.69 6.23
C ILE A 27 5.34 5.82 5.52
N TYR A 28 4.38 5.42 4.70
CA TYR A 28 3.49 6.26 3.93
C TYR A 28 2.06 6.02 4.41
N PRO A 29 1.47 6.93 5.20
CA PRO A 29 0.06 6.86 5.52
C PRO A 29 -0.76 7.10 4.26
N LEU A 30 -1.81 6.32 4.10
CA LEU A 30 -2.76 6.38 2.99
C LEU A 30 -4.15 6.65 3.53
N ASP A 31 -4.87 7.50 2.83
CA ASP A 31 -6.26 7.82 3.10
C ASP A 31 -7.05 7.81 1.78
N VAL A 32 -8.35 8.06 1.88
CA VAL A 32 -9.21 8.33 0.72
C VAL A 32 -8.57 9.41 -0.13
N ILE A 33 -8.46 9.15 -1.43
CA ILE A 33 -7.91 10.14 -2.35
C ILE A 33 -8.95 11.25 -2.48
N ALA A 34 -8.62 12.45 -1.99
CA ALA A 34 -9.47 13.64 -2.15
C ALA A 34 -9.33 14.23 -3.55
N SER A 35 -8.11 14.34 -4.06
CA SER A 35 -7.79 14.86 -5.40
C SER A 35 -6.56 14.14 -5.97
N THR A 36 -6.41 14.14 -7.29
CA THR A 36 -5.28 13.51 -7.98
C THR A 36 -4.97 14.26 -9.27
N SER A 37 -3.70 14.29 -9.66
CA SER A 37 -3.24 14.71 -10.99
C SER A 37 -3.07 13.55 -11.98
N PHE A 38 -3.35 12.32 -11.53
CA PHE A 38 -3.26 11.12 -12.38
C PHE A 38 -4.56 10.91 -13.14
N ASP A 39 -4.49 10.91 -14.47
CA ASP A 39 -5.66 10.75 -15.35
C ASP A 39 -6.22 9.32 -15.33
N ASN A 40 -5.35 8.31 -15.26
CA ASN A 40 -5.71 6.89 -15.40
C ASN A 40 -5.65 6.14 -14.07
N LEU A 41 -6.23 6.71 -13.02
CA LEU A 41 -6.24 6.07 -11.71
C LEU A 41 -7.16 4.82 -11.73
N PRO A 42 -6.73 3.67 -11.19
CA PRO A 42 -7.57 2.48 -11.06
C PRO A 42 -8.88 2.77 -10.33
N THR A 43 -9.98 2.21 -10.81
CA THR A 43 -11.32 2.48 -10.25
C THR A 43 -11.56 1.83 -8.88
N ASN A 44 -10.63 0.99 -8.43
CA ASN A 44 -10.59 0.36 -7.11
C ASN A 44 -9.53 0.95 -6.18
N ILE A 45 -8.96 2.11 -6.50
CA ILE A 45 -7.79 2.63 -5.79
C ILE A 45 -8.04 2.91 -4.29
N ASN A 46 -9.25 3.35 -3.88
CA ASN A 46 -9.52 3.58 -2.47
C ASN A 46 -9.64 2.24 -1.74
N ARG A 47 -10.25 1.21 -2.36
CA ARG A 47 -10.16 -0.16 -1.83
C ARG A 47 -8.72 -0.64 -1.70
N TYR A 48 -7.86 -0.38 -2.69
CA TYR A 48 -6.44 -0.72 -2.61
C TYR A 48 -5.76 -0.03 -1.43
N PHE A 49 -5.95 1.28 -1.27
CA PHE A 49 -5.33 2.06 -0.20
C PHE A 49 -5.83 1.67 1.18
N LEU A 50 -7.14 1.47 1.34
CA LEU A 50 -7.75 1.30 2.65
C LEU A 50 -7.82 -0.15 3.11
N ARG A 51 -7.83 -1.13 2.19
CA ARG A 51 -8.16 -2.53 2.54
C ARG A 51 -7.14 -3.57 2.06
N ALA A 52 -6.42 -3.33 0.98
CA ALA A 52 -5.52 -4.34 0.43
C ALA A 52 -4.30 -4.57 1.33
N THR A 53 -3.80 -5.80 1.29
CA THR A 53 -2.52 -6.23 1.87
C THR A 53 -1.68 -6.89 0.80
N ALA A 54 -0.40 -6.57 0.74
CA ALA A 54 0.53 -7.16 -0.22
C ALA A 54 1.97 -7.09 0.32
N MET A 55 2.82 -7.99 -0.14
CA MET A 55 4.26 -7.97 0.13
C MET A 55 5.00 -8.33 -1.16
N ASP A 56 6.06 -7.58 -1.46
CA ASP A 56 6.84 -7.77 -2.68
C ASP A 56 8.26 -7.22 -2.53
N ILE A 57 9.16 -7.61 -3.43
CA ILE A 57 10.46 -6.97 -3.60
C ILE A 57 10.42 -6.20 -4.92
N VAL A 58 10.41 -4.88 -4.82
CA VAL A 58 10.27 -3.99 -5.98
C VAL A 58 11.58 -3.28 -6.25
N GLY A 59 11.90 -3.07 -7.51
CA GLY A 59 13.13 -2.41 -7.87
C GLY A 59 13.09 -1.80 -9.26
N ASN A 60 13.85 -0.72 -9.40
CA ASN A 60 14.07 -0.03 -10.66
C ASN A 60 15.48 0.60 -10.67
N SER A 61 15.72 1.51 -11.61
CA SER A 61 17.01 2.21 -11.73
C SER A 61 17.37 3.08 -10.51
N GLN A 62 16.38 3.47 -9.69
CA GLN A 62 16.56 4.29 -8.49
C GLN A 62 16.85 3.48 -7.23
N GLY A 63 16.37 2.24 -7.16
CA GLY A 63 16.58 1.45 -5.95
C GLY A 63 15.94 0.08 -5.96
N THR A 64 16.09 -0.60 -4.84
CA THR A 64 15.43 -1.87 -4.51
C THR A 64 14.86 -1.74 -3.12
N TYR A 65 13.60 -2.14 -2.97
CA TYR A 65 12.80 -1.94 -1.76
C TYR A 65 12.03 -3.21 -1.44
N ILE A 66 11.91 -3.50 -0.16
CA ILE A 66 10.92 -4.43 0.38
C ILE A 66 9.62 -3.65 0.49
N TYR A 67 8.65 -3.96 -0.35
CA TYR A 67 7.32 -3.35 -0.35
C TYR A 67 6.41 -4.11 0.60
N THR A 68 5.73 -3.41 1.50
CA THR A 68 4.68 -3.98 2.34
C THR A 68 3.47 -3.04 2.34
N LYS A 69 2.36 -3.52 1.79
CA LYS A 69 1.07 -2.85 1.85
C LYS A 69 0.26 -3.38 3.01
N LEU A 70 -0.21 -2.48 3.86
CA LEU A 70 -1.17 -2.73 4.94
C LEU A 70 -2.38 -1.80 4.76
N PRO A 71 -3.57 -2.10 5.28
CA PRO A 71 -4.67 -1.14 5.33
C PRO A 71 -4.19 0.25 5.79
N SER A 72 -4.43 1.27 4.97
CA SER A 72 -4.03 2.67 5.23
C SER A 72 -2.53 2.95 5.34
N PHE A 73 -1.63 2.01 5.02
CA PHE A 73 -0.19 2.23 5.04
C PHE A 73 0.55 1.52 3.91
N ILE A 74 1.61 2.15 3.41
CA ILE A 74 2.70 1.47 2.69
C ILE A 74 3.96 1.61 3.53
N VAL A 75 4.67 0.50 3.70
CA VAL A 75 5.98 0.45 4.34
C VAL A 75 7.01 0.04 3.29
N LEU A 76 8.08 0.83 3.17
CA LEU A 76 9.23 0.50 2.33
C LEU A 76 10.46 0.26 3.20
N GLY A 77 11.02 -0.94 3.11
CA GLY A 77 12.36 -1.23 3.60
C GLY A 77 13.39 -0.99 2.50
N VAL A 78 14.35 -0.10 2.70
CA VAL A 78 15.39 0.18 1.71
C VAL A 78 16.42 -0.96 1.68
N VAL A 79 16.60 -1.56 0.51
CA VAL A 79 17.75 -2.45 0.22
C VAL A 79 18.86 -1.66 -0.45
N LYS A 80 18.48 -0.78 -1.38
CA LYS A 80 19.36 0.17 -2.06
C LYS A 80 18.53 1.35 -2.53
N CYS A 81 19.00 2.59 -2.33
CA CYS A 81 18.26 3.77 -2.76
C CYS A 81 19.22 4.89 -3.19
N LYS A 82 18.97 5.48 -4.36
CA LYS A 82 19.65 6.69 -4.83
C LYS A 82 18.97 7.98 -4.36
N GLN A 83 17.72 7.89 -3.90
CA GLN A 83 16.81 9.00 -3.61
C GLN A 83 16.41 9.10 -2.11
N SER A 84 17.27 8.63 -1.21
CA SER A 84 16.95 8.60 0.24
C SER A 84 16.74 10.02 0.82
N ARG A 85 17.35 11.05 0.21
CA ARG A 85 17.20 12.43 0.67
C ARG A 85 15.81 13.00 0.38
N GLU A 86 15.26 12.64 -0.76
CA GLU A 86 13.94 13.05 -1.25
C GLU A 86 12.84 12.41 -0.40
N MET A 87 13.07 11.17 0.06
CA MET A 87 12.13 10.40 0.89
C MET A 87 12.22 10.72 2.40
N ARG A 88 12.90 11.79 2.81
CA ARG A 88 13.14 12.14 4.22
C ARG A 88 11.86 12.22 5.05
N SER A 89 10.75 12.68 4.46
CA SER A 89 9.49 12.90 5.19
C SER A 89 8.78 11.62 5.60
N SER A 90 9.02 10.49 4.92
CA SER A 90 8.47 9.17 5.23
C SER A 90 9.36 8.34 6.16
N ARG A 91 10.61 8.76 6.40
CA ARG A 91 11.57 7.98 7.18
C ARG A 91 11.13 7.80 8.63
N VAL A 92 11.22 6.56 9.13
CA VAL A 92 10.98 6.22 10.53
C VAL A 92 12.21 6.57 11.37
N ALA A 93 12.01 7.38 12.41
CA ALA A 93 13.04 7.69 13.39
C ALA A 93 13.11 6.60 14.48
N ILE A 94 14.31 6.12 14.80
CA ILE A 94 14.53 5.05 15.79
C ILE A 94 14.22 5.54 17.22
N SER A 95 14.43 6.82 17.50
CA SER A 95 14.15 7.45 18.80
C SER A 95 12.65 7.72 19.06
N GLY A 96 11.77 7.23 18.18
CA GLY A 96 10.35 7.56 18.19
C GLY A 96 10.04 8.89 17.51
N GLY A 97 8.75 9.19 17.40
CA GLY A 97 8.24 10.40 16.75
C GLY A 97 6.73 10.35 16.55
N THR A 98 6.17 11.42 15.98
CA THR A 98 4.75 11.50 15.60
C THR A 98 4.62 11.53 14.09
N MET A 99 3.80 10.65 13.54
CA MET A 99 3.34 10.74 12.15
C MET A 99 2.19 11.75 12.09
N SER A 100 2.28 12.69 11.16
CA SER A 100 1.27 13.72 10.94
C SER A 100 1.11 13.95 9.44
N PRO A 101 -0.09 14.35 8.97
CA PRO A 101 -0.29 14.71 7.58
C PRO A 101 0.77 15.72 7.12
N ARG A 102 1.44 15.39 6.02
CA ARG A 102 2.51 16.17 5.40
C ARG A 102 2.70 15.70 3.96
N GLU A 103 3.58 16.36 3.23
CA GLU A 103 3.99 15.92 1.90
C GLU A 103 4.93 14.71 2.00
N TYR A 104 4.54 13.63 1.34
CA TYR A 104 5.31 12.40 1.24
C TYR A 104 5.76 12.18 -0.20
N VAL A 105 7.03 11.84 -0.36
CA VAL A 105 7.64 11.57 -1.67
C VAL A 105 7.96 10.08 -1.76
N PHE A 106 7.35 9.42 -2.74
CA PHE A 106 7.71 8.05 -3.13
C PHE A 106 8.93 8.08 -4.06
N PRO A 107 9.72 6.99 -4.15
CA PRO A 107 10.76 6.86 -5.18
C PRO A 107 10.18 6.98 -6.59
N ASP A 108 10.96 7.44 -7.57
CA ASP A 108 10.45 7.58 -8.94
C ASP A 108 9.97 6.22 -9.48
N GLY A 109 8.85 6.20 -10.21
CA GLY A 109 8.26 5.01 -10.83
C GLY A 109 7.43 4.13 -9.88
N PHE A 110 7.29 4.49 -8.60
CA PHE A 110 6.41 3.76 -7.67
C PHE A 110 4.92 3.97 -7.92
N ASP A 111 4.55 5.09 -8.52
CA ASP A 111 3.21 5.39 -8.97
C ASP A 111 2.70 4.31 -9.94
N VAL A 112 3.50 3.95 -10.94
CA VAL A 112 3.18 2.88 -11.90
C VAL A 112 3.00 1.55 -11.17
N TYR A 113 3.92 1.19 -10.27
CA TYR A 113 3.80 -0.05 -9.49
C TYR A 113 2.52 -0.11 -8.65
N ILE A 114 2.17 1.00 -7.98
CA ILE A 114 0.94 1.08 -7.18
C ILE A 114 -0.31 0.89 -8.06
N MET A 115 -0.32 1.51 -9.25
CA MET A 115 -1.43 1.36 -10.20
C MET A 115 -1.55 -0.08 -10.70
N ASP A 116 -0.42 -0.70 -11.08
CA ASP A 116 -0.38 -2.08 -11.54
C ASP A 116 -0.84 -3.05 -10.45
N ALA A 117 -0.42 -2.84 -9.21
CA ALA A 117 -0.85 -3.64 -8.06
C ALA A 117 -2.36 -3.51 -7.80
N ALA A 118 -2.91 -2.30 -7.90
CA ALA A 118 -4.35 -2.09 -7.76
C ALA A 118 -5.15 -2.74 -8.91
N ASN A 119 -4.69 -2.61 -10.16
CA ASN A 119 -5.31 -3.27 -11.32
C ASN A 119 -5.28 -4.79 -11.20
N LYS A 120 -4.15 -5.37 -10.80
CA LYS A 120 -4.02 -6.81 -10.58
C LYS A 120 -5.02 -7.33 -9.56
N ILE A 121 -5.34 -6.56 -8.52
CA ILE A 121 -6.39 -6.93 -7.56
C ILE A 121 -7.78 -6.91 -8.20
N SER A 122 -8.08 -5.93 -9.06
CA SER A 122 -9.33 -5.92 -9.83
C SER A 122 -9.46 -7.14 -10.74
N GLU A 123 -8.39 -7.48 -11.48
CA GLU A 123 -8.34 -8.66 -12.34
C GLU A 123 -8.55 -9.96 -11.56
N LEU A 124 -7.93 -10.07 -10.37
CA LEU A 124 -8.12 -11.22 -9.49
C LEU A 124 -9.54 -11.29 -8.94
N TYR A 125 -10.15 -10.14 -8.65
CA TYR A 125 -11.57 -10.12 -8.28
C TYR A 125 -12.40 -10.69 -9.43
N GLU A 126 -12.23 -10.22 -10.67
CA GLU A 126 -12.94 -10.71 -11.86
C GLU A 126 -12.88 -12.23 -12.05
N GLN A 127 -11.81 -12.87 -11.59
CA GLN A 127 -11.59 -14.31 -11.69
C GLN A 127 -12.17 -15.14 -10.52
N ILE A 128 -12.88 -14.52 -9.56
CA ILE A 128 -13.54 -15.27 -8.48
C ILE A 128 -14.52 -16.30 -9.07
N PRO A 129 -14.40 -17.59 -8.70
CA PRO A 129 -15.33 -18.63 -9.13
C PRO A 129 -16.78 -18.36 -8.74
N ALA A 130 -17.72 -18.77 -9.59
CA ALA A 130 -19.15 -18.49 -9.42
C ALA A 130 -19.73 -19.02 -8.10
N ASP A 131 -19.26 -20.18 -7.62
CA ASP A 131 -19.69 -20.77 -6.34
C ASP A 131 -19.22 -19.95 -5.13
N GLN A 132 -18.03 -19.33 -5.22
CA GLN A 132 -17.52 -18.43 -4.19
C GLN A 132 -18.24 -17.08 -4.24
N LEU A 133 -18.50 -16.57 -5.44
CA LEU A 133 -19.27 -15.35 -5.63
C LEU A 133 -20.68 -15.49 -5.03
N ALA A 134 -21.37 -16.59 -5.30
CA ALA A 134 -22.69 -16.86 -4.73
C ALA A 134 -22.68 -16.90 -3.18
N LYS A 135 -21.59 -17.37 -2.55
CA LYS A 135 -21.44 -17.32 -1.09
C LYS A 135 -21.28 -15.89 -0.58
N ILE A 136 -20.53 -15.06 -1.29
CA ILE A 136 -20.36 -13.64 -0.97
C ILE A 136 -21.72 -12.93 -1.08
N GLU A 137 -22.43 -13.12 -2.19
CA GLU A 137 -23.76 -12.54 -2.41
C GLU A 137 -24.76 -12.95 -1.33
N LYS A 138 -24.82 -14.25 -1.01
CA LYS A 138 -25.66 -14.76 0.06
C LYS A 138 -25.31 -14.11 1.40
N TYR A 139 -24.03 -14.00 1.74
CA TYR A 139 -23.61 -13.35 2.98
C TYR A 139 -24.08 -11.89 3.05
N VAL A 140 -23.98 -11.15 1.93
CA VAL A 140 -24.43 -9.76 1.85
C VAL A 140 -25.93 -9.64 2.06
N LEU A 141 -26.73 -10.51 1.43
CA LEU A 141 -28.18 -10.54 1.59
C LEU A 141 -28.61 -10.95 3.01
N ASP A 142 -27.92 -11.90 3.61
CA ASP A 142 -28.22 -12.41 4.96
C ASP A 142 -27.76 -11.44 6.08
N ASN A 143 -26.84 -10.51 5.80
CA ASN A 143 -26.22 -9.62 6.79
C ASN A 143 -26.09 -8.15 6.31
N PRO A 144 -27.18 -7.51 5.85
CA PRO A 144 -27.10 -6.17 5.25
C PRO A 144 -26.50 -5.12 6.18
N ASP A 145 -26.93 -5.08 7.45
CA ASP A 145 -26.45 -4.09 8.43
C ASP A 145 -24.94 -4.22 8.67
N LYS A 146 -24.44 -5.47 8.83
CA LYS A 146 -23.00 -5.70 9.02
C LYS A 146 -22.18 -5.30 7.81
N VAL A 147 -22.71 -5.45 6.60
CA VAL A 147 -22.03 -5.02 5.38
C VAL A 147 -21.95 -3.51 5.34
N LEU A 148 -23.06 -2.81 5.62
CA LEU A 148 -23.10 -1.35 5.65
C LEU A 148 -22.13 -0.75 6.67
N GLU A 149 -21.95 -1.41 7.83
CA GLU A 149 -20.99 -1.00 8.86
C GLU A 149 -19.54 -1.42 8.57
N SER A 150 -19.29 -2.20 7.51
CA SER A 150 -17.96 -2.73 7.23
C SER A 150 -17.03 -1.68 6.60
N LYS A 151 -15.76 -1.72 6.99
CA LYS A 151 -14.71 -0.90 6.36
C LYS A 151 -14.51 -1.20 4.87
N LEU A 152 -14.87 -2.40 4.42
CA LEU A 152 -14.83 -2.74 3.00
C LEU A 152 -15.91 -1.97 2.22
N PHE A 153 -17.13 -1.91 2.74
CA PHE A 153 -18.22 -1.16 2.13
C PHE A 153 -17.91 0.34 2.09
N GLU A 154 -17.36 0.90 3.17
CA GLU A 154 -16.86 2.28 3.20
C GLU A 154 -15.86 2.56 2.07
N ALA A 155 -14.88 1.67 1.86
CA ALA A 155 -13.93 1.82 0.76
C ALA A 155 -14.55 1.67 -0.64
N ILE A 156 -15.55 0.78 -0.80
CA ILE A 156 -16.33 0.66 -2.04
C ILE A 156 -17.12 1.94 -2.31
N ALA A 157 -17.73 2.54 -1.28
CA ALA A 157 -18.48 3.79 -1.40
C ALA A 157 -17.58 4.92 -1.90
N HIS A 158 -16.36 5.06 -1.36
CA HIS A 158 -15.40 6.06 -1.85
C HIS A 158 -15.01 5.87 -3.32
N ASP A 159 -14.81 4.62 -3.76
CA ASP A 159 -14.57 4.33 -5.17
C ASP A 159 -15.81 4.66 -6.03
N TYR A 160 -17.02 4.35 -5.55
CA TYR A 160 -18.27 4.68 -6.23
C TYR A 160 -18.50 6.18 -6.34
N ASP A 161 -18.24 6.95 -5.29
CA ASP A 161 -18.40 8.41 -5.30
C ASP A 161 -17.46 9.07 -6.33
N ARG A 162 -16.23 8.55 -6.45
CA ARG A 162 -15.23 9.08 -7.38
C ARG A 162 -15.46 8.66 -8.83
N PHE A 163 -15.85 7.40 -9.05
CA PHE A 163 -15.83 6.81 -10.38
C PHE A 163 -17.23 6.44 -10.91
N GLY A 164 -18.24 6.37 -10.04
CA GLY A 164 -19.58 5.89 -10.36
C GLY A 164 -19.59 4.38 -10.57
N ARG A 165 -20.55 3.89 -11.35
CA ARG A 165 -20.76 2.45 -11.57
C ARG A 165 -19.54 1.69 -12.11
N LYS A 166 -18.59 2.37 -12.77
CA LYS A 166 -17.37 1.74 -13.32
C LYS A 166 -16.39 1.24 -12.24
N SER A 167 -16.57 1.62 -10.97
CA SER A 167 -15.82 1.03 -9.86
C SER A 167 -16.44 -0.24 -9.32
N LEU A 168 -17.72 -0.47 -9.61
CA LEU A 168 -18.37 -1.72 -9.26
C LEU A 168 -17.94 -2.78 -10.27
N ARG A 169 -17.92 -4.02 -9.79
CA ARG A 169 -17.66 -5.19 -10.60
C ARG A 169 -18.91 -5.57 -11.39
#